data_AF-A0A9D4MFK4-F1
#
_entry.id   AF-A0A9D4MFK4-F1
#
_cell.length_a   1.000
_cell.length_b   1.000
_cell.length_c   1.000
_cell.angle_alpha   90.00
_cell.angle_beta   90.00
_cell.angle_gamma   90.00
#
_symmetry.space_group_name_H-M   'P 1'
#
loop_
_entity.id
_entity.type
_entity.pdbx_description
1 polymer ?
#
loop_
_entity_poly.entity_id
_entity_poly.type
_entity_poly.pdbx_seq_one_letter_code
_entity_poly.pdbx_strand_id
1 'polypeptide(L)' 'MMVLKILHSKIIDTLILYPHPRGLPLKRSLKDIALTELNRSIQNGVGHDSKEDAEVTMKLLLKKLKSVTV' A
#
# COMPACT_ATOMS: atom_id res chain seq x y z
N MET A 1 11.52 -11.64 7.96
CA MET A 1 12.12 -11.25 9.26
C MET A 1 11.30 -10.09 9.83
N MET A 2 10.90 -10.14 11.10
CA MET A 2 10.13 -9.04 11.73
C MET A 2 11.09 -7.98 12.26
N VAL A 3 11.23 -6.87 11.55
CA VAL A 3 12.28 -5.87 11.82
C VAL A 3 11.97 -5.03 13.07
N LEU A 4 10.72 -4.57 13.21
CA LEU A 4 10.34 -3.62 14.25
C LEU A 4 10.19 -4.26 15.65
N LYS A 5 10.02 -5.58 15.75
CA LYS A 5 9.72 -6.31 17.01
C LYS A 5 8.50 -5.73 17.77
N ILE A 6 7.49 -5.25 17.05
CA ILE A 6 6.25 -4.68 17.61
C ILE A 6 5.09 -5.63 17.33
N LEU A 7 4.25 -5.87 18.35
CA LEU A 7 2.98 -6.59 18.21
C LEU A 7 1.83 -5.61 18.45
N HIS A 8 0.95 -5.46 17.47
CA HIS A 8 -0.22 -4.60 17.56
C HIS A 8 -1.45 -5.30 16.96
N SER A 9 -2.61 -5.19 17.60
CA SER A 9 -3.83 -5.87 17.16
C SER A 9 -4.59 -5.11 16.06
N LYS A 10 -4.42 -3.79 15.96
CA LYS A 10 -5.13 -2.94 15.00
C LYS A 10 -4.21 -2.59 13.82
N ILE A 11 -4.00 -3.55 12.93
CA ILE A 11 -3.17 -3.38 11.74
C ILE A 11 -4.05 -3.22 10.52
N ILE A 12 -3.71 -2.28 9.67
CA ILE A 12 -4.31 -2.13 8.35
C ILE A 12 -3.24 -2.44 7.32
N ASP A 13 -3.50 -3.42 6.46
CA ASP A 13 -2.58 -3.84 5.40
C ASP A 13 -3.14 -3.45 4.03
N THR A 14 -2.36 -2.69 3.26
CA THR A 14 -2.73 -2.26 1.90
C THR A 14 -2.90 -3.43 0.94
N LEU A 15 -2.21 -4.55 1.15
CA LEU A 15 -2.36 -5.76 0.33
C LEU A 15 -3.77 -6.37 0.44
N ILE A 16 -4.38 -6.25 1.62
CA ILE A 16 -5.74 -6.74 1.86
C ILE A 16 -6.77 -5.74 1.30
N LEU A 17 -6.49 -4.44 1.44
CA LEU A 17 -7.37 -3.38 0.91
C LEU A 17 -7.44 -3.34 -0.62
N TYR A 18 -6.36 -3.74 -1.29
CA TYR A 18 -6.22 -3.76 -2.74
C TYR A 18 -5.83 -5.17 -3.23
N PRO A 19 -6.77 -6.14 -3.18
CA PRO A 19 -6.49 -7.50 -3.57
C PRO A 19 -6.13 -7.60 -5.05
N HIS A 20 -5.33 -8.60 -5.40
CA HIS A 20 -5.06 -8.91 -6.80
C HIS A 20 -6.34 -9.47 -7.45
N PRO A 21 -6.71 -9.07 -8.69
CA PRO A 21 -7.94 -9.54 -9.34
C PRO A 21 -8.04 -11.06 -9.49
N ARG A 22 -6.90 -11.75 -9.57
CA ARG A 22 -6.80 -13.22 -9.65
C ARG A 22 -6.73 -13.91 -8.28
N GLY A 23 -6.88 -13.16 -7.19
CA GLY A 23 -6.80 -13.68 -5.82
C GLY A 23 -5.38 -14.03 -5.35
N LEU A 24 -5.30 -14.57 -4.13
CA LEU A 24 -4.06 -15.10 -3.55
C LEU A 24 -3.59 -16.34 -4.34
N PRO A 25 -2.26 -16.61 -4.44
CA PRO A 25 -1.15 -15.97 -3.71
C PRO A 25 -0.60 -14.70 -4.36
N LEU A 26 -1.17 -14.27 -5.49
CA LEU A 26 -0.70 -13.11 -6.23
C LEU A 26 -0.99 -11.82 -5.45
N LYS A 27 0.02 -10.96 -5.36
CA LYS A 27 -0.03 -9.67 -4.66
C LYS A 27 0.23 -8.55 -5.65
N ARG A 28 -0.45 -7.42 -5.48
CA ARG A 28 -0.15 -6.21 -6.25
C ARG A 28 1.01 -5.47 -5.60
N SER A 29 1.94 -4.94 -6.39
CA SER A 29 3.04 -4.14 -5.85
C SER A 29 2.54 -2.76 -5.41
N LEU A 30 3.22 -2.12 -4.45
CA LEU A 30 2.90 -0.75 -4.06
C LEU A 30 2.97 0.21 -5.25
N LYS A 31 3.94 0.00 -6.16
CA LYS A 31 4.09 0.79 -7.39
C LYS A 31 2.87 0.68 -8.29
N ASP A 32 2.37 -0.53 -8.51
CA ASP A 32 1.18 -0.75 -9.35
C ASP A 32 -0.06 -0.12 -8.73
N ILE A 33 -0.26 -0.30 -7.42
CA ILE A 33 -1.42 0.26 -6.72
C ILE A 33 -1.32 1.80 -6.69
N ALA A 34 -0.14 2.37 -6.42
CA ALA A 34 0.07 3.81 -6.44
C ALA A 34 -0.22 4.41 -7.83
N LEU A 35 0.20 3.72 -8.89
CA LEU A 35 -0.07 4.14 -10.25
C LEU A 35 -1.56 4.05 -10.59
N THR A 36 -2.24 2.94 -10.31
CA THR A 36 -3.66 2.80 -10.67
C THR A 36 -4.60 3.62 -9.80
N GLU A 37 -4.32 3.69 -8.50
CA GLU A 37 -5.23 4.30 -7.53
C GLU A 37 -4.91 5.77 -7.28
N LEU A 38 -3.65 6.20 -7.36
CA LEU A 38 -3.29 7.60 -7.11
C LEU A 38 -2.78 8.32 -8.35
N ASN A 39 -2.67 7.63 -9.49
CA ASN A 39 -2.01 8.14 -10.70
C ASN A 39 -0.61 8.70 -10.40
N ARG A 40 0.09 8.06 -9.44
CA ARG A 40 1.40 8.49 -8.95
C ARG A 40 2.43 7.40 -9.25
N SER A 41 3.45 7.76 -10.00
CA SER A 41 4.64 6.92 -10.17
C SER A 41 5.59 7.14 -8.99
N ILE A 42 6.08 6.04 -8.39
CA ILE A 42 6.98 6.03 -7.23
C ILE A 42 8.19 5.14 -7.53
N GLN A 43 9.26 5.28 -6.74
CA GLN A 43 10.45 4.41 -6.85
C GLN A 43 11.07 4.44 -8.27
N ASN A 44 11.20 5.64 -8.84
CA ASN A 44 11.77 5.85 -10.19
C ASN A 44 13.29 6.09 -10.18
N GLY A 45 13.91 6.16 -9.00
CA GLY A 45 15.34 6.38 -8.81
C GLY A 45 16.09 5.12 -8.40
N VAL A 46 17.32 5.29 -7.90
CA VAL A 46 18.14 4.19 -7.37
C VAL A 46 17.69 3.87 -5.94
N GLY A 47 17.01 2.73 -5.78
CA GLY A 47 16.61 2.21 -4.48
C GLY A 47 15.24 2.72 -4.01
N HIS A 48 14.84 2.23 -2.83
CA HIS A 48 13.57 2.55 -2.20
C HIS A 48 13.76 3.63 -1.14
N ASP A 49 12.86 4.61 -1.11
CA ASP A 49 12.77 5.59 -0.03
C ASP A 49 11.60 5.20 0.90
N SER A 50 11.92 4.83 2.13
CA SER A 50 10.93 4.45 3.14
C SER A 50 9.95 5.58 3.47
N LYS A 51 10.39 6.85 3.36
CA LYS A 51 9.51 8.00 3.59
C LYS A 51 8.45 8.10 2.49
N GLU A 52 8.87 8.01 1.22
CA GLU A 52 7.95 8.01 0.09
C GLU A 52 6.94 6.85 0.20
N ASP A 53 7.44 5.64 0.49
CA ASP A 53 6.60 4.45 0.59
C ASP A 53 5.55 4.59 1.71
N ALA A 54 5.94 5.15 2.87
CA ALA A 54 5.02 5.41 3.97
C ALA A 54 3.95 6.47 3.62
N GLU A 55 4.34 7.57 3.00
CA GLU A 55 3.41 8.63 2.57
C GLU A 55 2.40 8.12 1.53
N VAL A 56 2.87 7.34 0.56
CA VAL A 56 2.03 6.78 -0.51
C VAL A 56 1.04 5.77 0.09
N THR A 57 1.51 4.90 0.99
CA THR A 57 0.66 3.94 1.70
C THR A 57 -0.45 4.64 2.48
N MET A 58 -0.14 5.73 3.18
CA MET A 58 -1.14 6.52 3.90
C MET A 58 -2.17 7.16 2.95
N LYS A 59 -1.73 7.71 1.82
CA LYS A 59 -2.63 8.28 0.81
C LYS A 59 -3.58 7.24 0.21
N LEU A 60 -3.08 6.02 -0.04
CA LEU A 60 -3.89 4.89 -0.50
C LEU A 60 -4.98 4.54 0.52
N LEU A 61 -4.62 4.41 1.80
CA LEU A 61 -5.57 4.14 2.86
C LEU A 61 -6.68 5.21 2.92
N LEU A 62 -6.30 6.48 2.93
CA LEU A 62 -7.26 7.59 2.96
C LEU A 62 -8.19 7.59 1.73
N LYS A 63 -7.67 7.28 0.54
CA LYS A 63 -8.50 7.15 -0.66
C LYS A 63 -9.51 6.01 -0.50
N LYS A 64 -9.07 4.85 0.00
CA LYS A 64 -9.94 3.69 0.23
C LYS A 64 -11.06 4.04 1.23
N LEU A 65 -10.73 4.68 2.34
CA LEU A 65 -11.71 5.07 3.36
C LEU A 65 -12.78 6.03 2.80
N LYS A 66 -12.35 7.02 2.00
CA LYS A 66 -13.29 7.93 1.32
C LYS A 66 -14.23 7.21 0.36
N SER A 67 -13.74 6.17 -0.33
CA SER A 67 -14.58 5.38 -1.26
C SER A 67 -15.58 4.47 -0.56
N VAL A 68 -15.34 4.12 0.71
CA VAL A 68 -16.21 3.23 1.51
C VAL A 68 -17.28 4.03 2.27
N THR A 69 -17.07 5.33 2.48
CA THR A 69 -18.03 6.19 3.18
C THR A 69 -19.12 6.61 2.18
N VAL A 70 -20.27 5.94 2.26
CA VAL A 70 -21.55 6.40 1.68
C VAL A 70 -22.16 7.45 2.60
#